data_AF-A0A814BG45-F1
#
_entry.id   AF-A0A814BG45-F1
#
_cell.length_a   1.000
_cell.length_b   1.000
_cell.length_c   1.000
_cell.angle_alpha   90.00
_cell.angle_beta   90.00
_cell.angle_gamma   90.00
#
_symmetry.space_group_name_H-M   'P 1'
#
loop_
_entity.id
_entity.type
_entity.pdbx_description
1 polymer ?
#
loop_
_entity_poly.entity_id
_entity_poly.type
_entity_poly.pdbx_seq_one_letter_code
_entity_poly.pdbx_strand_id
1 'polypeptide(L)'
;MNTTIDGSQDTRWDELCSIVKLLIEICMLFDSNGIDIYFLNRGRFLNVKTSEFVDKIFSDRPRGYTPLVPILKKIFKSSSTRINADHRKTLVFIATDGAPTDEKGHVNLEELECLMNVEREIETTHVMFLLCTDDPIYNDCLTDWDNKMINMDVTADYITEKEKIHTYRGENFPFSKGDYVVKALLGAIDPDINNLNQPDEDIFLDQ
;
A
#
# COMPACT_ATOMS: atom_id res chain seq x y z
N MET A 1 0.28 11.34 -9.41
CA MET A 1 0.20 11.88 -8.03
C MET A 1 0.06 13.40 -7.99
N ASN A 2 0.40 14.13 -9.06
CA ASN A 2 0.12 15.57 -9.13
C ASN A 2 -1.32 15.90 -9.60
N THR A 3 -2.10 14.88 -9.97
CA THR A 3 -3.52 15.01 -10.27
C THR A 3 -4.29 15.44 -9.03
N THR A 4 -5.16 16.44 -9.18
CA THR A 4 -6.09 16.89 -8.13
C THR A 4 -7.11 15.80 -7.84
N ILE A 5 -7.50 15.68 -6.58
CA ILE A 5 -8.61 14.82 -6.17
C ILE A 5 -9.91 15.52 -6.57
N ASP A 6 -10.88 14.77 -7.11
CA ASP A 6 -12.14 15.33 -7.56
C ASP A 6 -12.84 16.09 -6.43
N GLY A 7 -13.17 17.36 -6.71
CA GLY A 7 -13.79 18.26 -5.73
C GLY A 7 -12.86 18.86 -4.67
N SER A 8 -11.53 18.66 -4.78
CA SER A 8 -10.52 19.25 -3.89
C SER A 8 -9.46 20.05 -4.64
N GLN A 9 -8.72 20.91 -3.91
CA GLN A 9 -7.48 21.55 -4.39
C GLN A 9 -6.25 20.68 -4.08
N ASP A 10 -6.40 19.65 -3.26
CA ASP A 10 -5.32 18.73 -2.90
C ASP A 10 -5.04 17.75 -4.04
N THR A 11 -3.76 17.43 -4.25
CA THR A 11 -3.39 16.37 -5.19
C THR A 11 -3.33 15.01 -4.48
N ARG A 12 -3.31 13.92 -5.23
CA ARG A 12 -3.09 12.56 -4.67
C ARG A 12 -1.80 12.45 -3.83
N TRP A 13 -0.80 13.27 -4.13
CA TRP A 13 0.40 13.40 -3.32
C TRP A 13 0.13 14.00 -1.94
N ASP A 14 -0.74 15.00 -1.87
CA ASP A 14 -1.10 15.69 -0.63
C ASP A 14 -1.97 14.76 0.26
N GLU A 15 -2.84 13.97 -0.35
CA GLU A 15 -3.57 12.89 0.34
C GLU A 15 -2.63 11.79 0.84
N LEU A 16 -1.70 11.31 0.01
CA LEU A 16 -0.69 10.34 0.44
C LEU A 16 0.13 10.88 1.61
N CYS A 17 0.57 12.13 1.56
CA CYS A 17 1.27 12.78 2.67
C CYS A 17 0.44 12.74 3.95
N SER A 18 -0.85 13.06 3.86
CA SER A 18 -1.78 13.05 5.00
C SER A 18 -1.96 11.65 5.58
N ILE A 19 -2.09 10.63 4.73
CA ILE A 19 -2.15 9.22 5.15
C ILE A 19 -0.86 8.84 5.87
N VAL A 20 0.32 9.09 5.26
CA VAL A 20 1.62 8.72 5.85
C VAL A 20 1.86 9.39 7.21
N LYS A 21 1.43 10.63 7.40
CA LYS A 21 1.49 11.32 8.70
C LYS A 21 0.70 10.57 9.76
N LEU A 22 -0.54 10.18 9.43
CA LEU A 22 -1.39 9.39 10.32
C LEU A 22 -0.82 7.99 10.57
N LEU A 23 -0.27 7.34 9.54
CA LEU A 23 0.42 6.05 9.69
C LEU A 23 1.56 6.16 10.70
N ILE A 24 2.38 7.20 10.64
CA ILE A 24 3.47 7.40 11.61
C ILE A 24 2.93 7.54 13.02
N GLU A 25 1.90 8.35 13.23
CA GLU A 25 1.31 8.54 14.57
C GLU A 25 0.81 7.20 15.15
N ILE A 26 0.17 6.37 14.33
CA ILE A 26 -0.31 5.04 14.72
C ILE A 26 0.87 4.08 14.93
N CYS A 27 1.78 3.96 13.97
CA CYS A 27 2.92 3.05 14.02
C CYS A 27 3.84 3.33 15.21
N MET A 28 4.00 4.59 15.62
CA MET A 28 4.80 4.96 16.78
C MET A 28 4.24 4.43 18.11
N LEU A 29 2.96 4.04 18.16
CA LEU A 29 2.37 3.36 19.33
C LEU A 29 2.85 1.89 19.44
N PHE A 30 3.24 1.28 18.32
CA PHE A 30 3.61 -0.13 18.23
C PHE A 30 5.13 -0.33 18.10
N ASP A 31 5.82 0.53 17.35
CA ASP A 31 7.27 0.51 17.20
C ASP A 31 7.89 1.89 17.39
N SER A 32 8.52 2.07 18.55
CA SER A 32 9.23 3.30 18.89
C SER A 32 10.47 3.59 18.01
N ASN A 33 10.92 2.63 17.19
CA ASN A 33 12.00 2.83 16.23
C ASN A 33 11.59 3.73 15.05
N GLY A 34 10.30 3.89 14.78
CA GLY A 34 9.79 4.65 13.64
C GLY A 34 9.69 3.81 12.37
N ILE A 35 9.44 4.48 11.25
CA ILE A 35 9.28 3.82 9.94
C ILE A 35 10.37 4.26 8.97
N ASP A 36 10.70 3.38 8.02
CA ASP A 36 11.58 3.72 6.91
C ASP A 36 10.75 4.12 5.69
N ILE A 37 11.06 5.27 5.09
CA ILE A 37 10.39 5.81 3.90
C ILE A 37 11.35 5.73 2.72
N TYR A 38 10.95 5.01 1.67
CA TYR A 38 11.70 4.87 0.42
C TYR A 38 10.98 5.62 -0.69
N PHE A 39 11.60 6.67 -1.23
CA PHE A 39 11.14 7.31 -2.46
C PHE A 39 11.80 6.63 -3.66
N LEU A 40 10.99 6.32 -4.68
CA LEU A 40 11.48 5.65 -5.89
C LEU A 40 12.62 6.42 -6.58
N ASN A 41 12.55 7.76 -6.58
CA ASN A 41 13.44 8.61 -7.38
C ASN A 41 14.29 9.61 -6.54
N ARG A 42 14.37 9.45 -5.21
CA ARG A 42 15.08 10.41 -4.32
C ARG A 42 15.87 9.80 -3.16
N GLY A 43 15.81 8.49 -2.98
CA GLY A 43 16.49 7.82 -1.88
C GLY A 43 15.54 7.50 -0.72
N ARG A 44 16.10 7.37 0.49
CA ARG A 44 15.37 6.87 1.65
C ARG A 44 15.66 7.67 2.91
N PHE A 45 14.69 7.69 3.81
CA PHE A 45 14.78 8.26 5.15
C PHE A 45 14.45 7.16 6.15
N LEU A 46 15.32 6.95 7.14
CA LEU A 46 15.17 5.85 8.09
C LEU A 46 14.71 6.35 9.44
N ASN A 47 14.00 5.49 10.18
CA ASN A 47 13.55 5.75 11.54
C ASN A 47 12.80 7.10 11.64
N VAL A 48 11.91 7.38 10.70
CA VAL A 48 11.05 8.56 10.70
C VAL A 48 9.98 8.39 11.77
N LYS A 49 9.85 9.40 12.66
CA LYS A 49 8.99 9.31 13.87
C LYS A 49 7.98 10.44 14.01
N THR A 50 8.05 11.46 13.17
CA THR A 50 7.34 12.72 13.40
C THR A 50 6.70 13.21 12.11
N SER A 51 5.45 13.67 12.21
CA SER A 51 4.69 14.19 11.08
C SER A 51 5.33 15.44 10.47
N GLU A 52 6.03 16.26 11.25
CA GLU A 52 6.76 17.43 10.75
C GLU A 52 7.92 17.05 9.82
N PHE A 53 8.55 15.90 10.06
CA PHE A 53 9.60 15.38 9.18
C PHE A 53 9.00 14.84 7.87
N VAL A 54 7.80 14.28 7.93
CA VAL A 54 7.03 13.88 6.74
C VAL A 54 6.75 15.10 5.88
N ASP A 55 6.21 16.18 6.46
CA ASP A 55 5.94 17.42 5.74
C ASP A 55 7.20 17.93 5.01
N LYS A 56 8.34 17.87 5.68
CA LYS A 56 9.64 18.27 5.10
C LYS A 56 10.06 17.39 3.92
N ILE A 57 9.94 16.07 4.00
CA ILE A 57 10.39 15.18 2.91
C ILE A 57 9.37 15.08 1.77
N PHE A 58 8.09 15.33 2.04
CA PHE A 58 7.01 15.39 1.04
C PHE A 58 6.88 16.76 0.37
N SER A 59 7.58 17.80 0.83
CA SER A 59 7.57 19.12 0.16
C SER A 59 8.11 19.05 -1.28
N ASP A 60 9.01 18.10 -1.54
CA ASP A 60 9.44 17.80 -2.89
C ASP A 60 8.38 16.95 -3.60
N ARG A 61 7.81 17.46 -4.70
CA ARG A 61 6.74 16.79 -5.48
C ARG A 61 7.26 15.66 -6.35
N PRO A 62 6.57 14.50 -6.49
CA PRO A 62 7.00 13.29 -7.22
C PRO A 62 7.39 13.59 -8.68
N ARG A 63 8.41 12.87 -9.19
CA ARG A 63 8.93 13.01 -10.56
C ARG A 63 9.64 11.75 -11.02
N GLY A 64 9.74 11.56 -12.34
CA GLY A 64 10.46 10.44 -12.95
C GLY A 64 9.55 9.26 -13.26
N TYR A 65 10.19 8.12 -13.52
CA TYR A 65 9.56 6.82 -13.77
C TYR A 65 9.15 6.12 -12.45
N THR A 66 8.65 4.89 -12.53
CA THR A 66 8.17 4.10 -11.38
C THR A 66 9.06 2.86 -11.13
N PRO A 67 10.34 3.01 -10.74
CA PRO A 67 11.28 1.90 -10.55
C PRO A 67 11.02 1.11 -9.27
N LEU A 68 9.84 0.48 -9.17
CA LEU A 68 9.38 -0.21 -7.97
C LEU A 68 10.19 -1.49 -7.70
N VAL A 69 10.45 -2.30 -8.74
CA VAL A 69 11.19 -3.56 -8.65
C VAL A 69 12.56 -3.42 -7.95
N PRO A 70 13.48 -2.53 -8.39
CA PRO A 70 14.80 -2.42 -7.75
C PRO A 70 14.73 -1.91 -6.31
N ILE A 71 13.68 -1.16 -5.93
CA ILE A 71 13.50 -0.67 -4.55
C ILE A 71 12.97 -1.79 -3.66
N LEU A 72 11.92 -2.50 -4.08
CA LEU A 72 11.38 -3.63 -3.33
C LEU A 72 12.40 -4.75 -3.18
N LYS A 73 13.20 -5.02 -4.22
CA LYS A 73 14.28 -6.00 -4.15
C LYS A 73 15.31 -5.67 -3.06
N LYS A 74 15.59 -4.38 -2.82
CA LYS A 74 16.45 -3.95 -1.71
C LYS A 74 15.76 -4.14 -0.36
N ILE A 75 14.47 -3.80 -0.26
CA ILE A 75 13.68 -3.94 0.96
C ILE A 75 13.54 -5.41 1.35
N PHE A 76 13.12 -6.29 0.43
CA PHE A 76 12.97 -7.72 0.69
C PHE A 76 14.27 -8.41 1.07
N LYS A 77 15.43 -7.86 0.66
CA LYS A 77 16.76 -8.34 1.06
C LYS A 77 17.28 -7.76 2.36
N SER A 78 16.59 -6.80 2.95
CA SER A 78 16.99 -6.19 4.22
C SER A 78 16.86 -7.18 5.37
N SER A 79 17.57 -6.94 6.47
CA SER A 79 17.49 -7.81 7.64
C SER A 79 16.14 -7.79 8.32
N SER A 80 15.34 -6.73 8.18
CA SER A 80 14.01 -6.63 8.82
C SER A 80 12.95 -7.53 8.20
N THR A 81 13.17 -8.01 6.98
CA THR A 81 12.22 -8.84 6.22
C THR A 81 12.64 -10.32 6.16
N ARG A 82 13.55 -10.77 7.04
CA ARG A 82 14.05 -12.15 7.05
C ARG A 82 13.59 -12.89 8.30
N ILE A 83 13.41 -14.21 8.18
CA ILE A 83 13.00 -15.11 9.29
C ILE A 83 13.92 -14.99 10.50
N ASN A 84 15.22 -14.77 10.29
CA ASN A 84 16.21 -14.61 11.35
C ASN A 84 16.31 -13.17 11.90
N ALA A 85 15.43 -12.26 11.48
CA ALA A 85 15.24 -10.98 12.15
C ALA A 85 14.73 -11.21 13.58
N ASP A 86 14.70 -10.16 14.40
CA ASP A 86 14.28 -10.14 15.81
C ASP A 86 12.79 -10.54 16.07
N HIS A 87 12.28 -11.58 15.40
CA HIS A 87 10.90 -12.06 15.34
C HIS A 87 9.87 -11.03 14.88
N ARG A 88 10.31 -9.88 14.35
CA ARG A 88 9.42 -8.81 13.88
C ARG A 88 8.97 -9.06 12.45
N LYS A 89 7.65 -9.08 12.25
CA LYS A 89 7.05 -9.02 10.92
C LYS A 89 7.15 -7.58 10.41
N THR A 90 7.44 -7.43 9.11
CA THR A 90 7.49 -6.15 8.41
C THR A 90 6.26 -5.99 7.53
N LEU A 91 5.62 -4.82 7.60
CA LEU A 91 4.65 -4.37 6.62
C LEU A 91 5.35 -3.44 5.62
N VAL A 92 5.32 -3.80 4.34
CA VAL A 92 5.80 -2.94 3.25
C VAL A 92 4.59 -2.24 2.64
N PHE A 93 4.43 -0.96 2.95
CA PHE A 93 3.35 -0.12 2.45
C PHE A 93 3.80 0.61 1.17
N ILE A 94 3.16 0.30 0.04
CA ILE A 94 3.52 0.78 -1.30
C ILE A 94 2.41 1.70 -1.79
N ALA A 95 2.69 2.99 -1.92
CA ALA A 95 1.79 3.92 -2.59
C ALA A 95 2.29 4.22 -4.00
N THR A 96 1.43 4.05 -5.00
CA THR A 96 1.78 4.26 -6.42
C THR A 96 0.60 4.80 -7.23
N ASP A 97 0.87 5.61 -8.23
CA ASP A 97 -0.11 6.21 -9.14
C ASP A 97 -0.09 5.61 -10.55
N GLY A 98 0.64 4.52 -10.75
CA GLY A 98 0.66 3.82 -12.02
C GLY A 98 1.52 2.57 -11.99
N ALA A 99 1.63 1.97 -13.18
CA ALA A 99 2.40 0.75 -13.39
C ALA A 99 3.88 0.91 -13.05
N PRO A 100 4.54 -0.16 -12.56
CA PRO A 100 5.98 -0.19 -12.38
C PRO A 100 6.67 -0.07 -13.75
N THR A 101 7.79 0.64 -13.79
CA THR A 101 8.59 0.79 -15.00
C THR A 101 10.09 0.65 -14.74
N ASP A 102 10.84 0.25 -15.76
CA ASP A 102 12.30 0.32 -15.76
C ASP A 102 12.83 1.77 -15.85
N GLU A 103 14.16 1.93 -15.88
CA GLU A 103 14.83 3.24 -16.01
C GLU A 103 14.59 3.94 -17.36
N LYS A 104 14.05 3.21 -18.35
CA LYS A 104 13.69 3.72 -19.68
C LYS A 104 12.19 3.99 -19.81
N GLY A 105 11.40 3.73 -18.77
CA GLY A 105 9.96 3.92 -18.74
C GLY A 105 9.16 2.76 -19.36
N HIS A 106 9.76 1.59 -19.62
CA HIS A 106 9.01 0.41 -20.05
C HIS A 106 8.34 -0.25 -18.85
N VAL A 107 7.06 -0.62 -19.00
CA VAL A 107 6.31 -1.34 -17.97
C VAL A 107 6.95 -2.70 -17.71
N ASN A 108 7.19 -3.04 -16.44
CA ASN A 108 7.83 -4.29 -16.02
C ASN A 108 7.04 -5.04 -14.93
N LEU A 109 5.72 -5.16 -15.15
CA LEU A 109 4.78 -5.78 -14.22
C LEU A 109 5.07 -7.27 -13.95
N GLU A 110 5.45 -8.03 -14.97
CA GLU A 110 5.85 -9.45 -14.83
C GLU A 110 7.07 -9.62 -13.93
N GLU A 111 8.02 -8.67 -13.99
CA GLU A 111 9.21 -8.69 -13.14
C GLU A 111 8.83 -8.41 -11.67
N LEU A 112 7.88 -7.48 -11.45
CA LEU A 112 7.32 -7.22 -10.13
C LEU A 112 6.59 -8.44 -9.57
N GLU A 113 5.78 -9.11 -10.38
CA GLU A 113 5.06 -10.33 -9.98
C GLU A 113 6.03 -11.43 -9.54
N CYS A 114 7.07 -11.66 -10.35
CA CYS A 114 8.12 -12.62 -10.04
C CYS A 114 8.81 -12.26 -8.71
N LEU A 115 9.15 -10.99 -8.51
CA LEU A 115 9.75 -10.52 -7.25
C LEU A 115 8.83 -10.80 -6.03
N MET A 116 7.54 -10.53 -6.16
CA MET A 116 6.53 -10.72 -5.11
C MET A 116 6.31 -12.19 -4.74
N ASN A 117 6.44 -13.10 -5.71
CA ASN A 117 6.29 -14.54 -5.49
C ASN A 117 7.59 -15.25 -5.05
N VAL A 118 8.75 -14.76 -5.51
CA VAL A 118 10.02 -15.49 -5.37
C VAL A 118 10.95 -14.89 -4.31
N GLU A 119 11.06 -13.56 -4.22
CA GLU A 119 12.03 -12.92 -3.31
C GLU A 119 11.41 -12.43 -1.99
N ARG A 120 10.09 -12.25 -1.96
CA ARG A 120 9.34 -11.88 -0.75
C ARG A 120 9.30 -13.06 0.22
N GLU A 121 9.68 -12.80 1.47
CA GLU A 121 9.57 -13.78 2.55
C GLU A 121 8.18 -13.72 3.18
N ILE A 122 7.24 -14.54 2.70
CA ILE A 122 5.81 -14.44 3.01
C ILE A 122 5.52 -14.52 4.51
N GLU A 123 6.28 -15.32 5.27
CA GLU A 123 6.06 -15.49 6.72
C GLU A 123 6.36 -14.22 7.54
N THR A 124 7.24 -13.36 7.02
CA THR A 124 7.72 -12.17 7.74
C THR A 124 7.41 -10.85 7.04
N THR A 125 6.95 -10.88 5.78
CA THR A 125 6.77 -9.68 4.96
C THR A 125 5.35 -9.61 4.41
N HIS A 126 4.56 -8.68 4.97
CA HIS A 126 3.22 -8.34 4.50
C HIS A 126 3.35 -7.15 3.54
N VAL A 127 2.51 -7.08 2.52
CA VAL A 127 2.59 -6.02 1.51
C VAL A 127 1.23 -5.38 1.31
N MET A 128 1.15 -4.07 1.51
CA MET A 128 -0.05 -3.29 1.26
C MET A 128 0.20 -2.39 0.06
N PHE A 129 -0.68 -2.42 -0.93
CA PHE A 129 -0.70 -1.41 -1.99
C PHE A 129 -1.79 -0.37 -1.72
N LEU A 130 -1.41 0.90 -1.73
CA LEU A 130 -2.32 2.04 -1.81
C LEU A 130 -2.33 2.57 -3.24
N LEU A 131 -3.45 2.40 -3.93
CA LEU A 131 -3.61 2.83 -5.31
C LEU A 131 -3.99 4.31 -5.36
N CYS A 132 -3.12 5.11 -5.95
CA CYS A 132 -3.35 6.52 -6.25
C CYS A 132 -3.58 6.71 -7.75
N THR A 133 -4.30 5.79 -8.40
CA THR A 133 -4.46 5.72 -9.85
C THR A 133 -5.87 5.30 -10.27
N ASP A 134 -6.29 5.79 -11.43
CA ASP A 134 -7.52 5.36 -12.11
C ASP A 134 -7.23 4.41 -13.27
N ASP A 135 -5.98 3.94 -13.40
CA ASP A 135 -5.59 3.02 -14.46
C ASP A 135 -6.27 1.65 -14.22
N PRO A 136 -7.27 1.27 -15.04
CA PRO A 136 -8.04 0.06 -14.81
C PRO A 136 -7.17 -1.19 -14.97
N ILE A 137 -6.17 -1.19 -15.87
CA ILE A 137 -5.34 -2.36 -16.13
C ILE A 137 -4.50 -2.69 -14.89
N TYR A 138 -3.94 -1.66 -14.27
CA TYR A 138 -3.12 -1.84 -13.08
C TYR A 138 -3.96 -2.18 -11.85
N ASN A 139 -5.11 -1.54 -11.70
CA ASN A 139 -6.06 -1.82 -10.63
C ASN A 139 -6.55 -3.28 -10.70
N ASP A 140 -6.92 -3.76 -11.89
CA ASP A 140 -7.37 -5.15 -12.10
C ASP A 140 -6.25 -6.14 -11.80
N CYS A 141 -5.03 -5.88 -12.27
CA CYS A 141 -3.89 -6.76 -12.01
C CYS A 141 -3.57 -6.88 -10.52
N LEU A 142 -3.55 -5.77 -9.79
CA LEU A 142 -3.26 -5.83 -8.35
C LEU A 142 -4.42 -6.43 -7.56
N THR A 143 -5.66 -6.17 -7.95
CA THR A 143 -6.83 -6.85 -7.36
C THR A 143 -6.75 -8.36 -7.59
N ASP A 144 -6.31 -8.81 -8.75
CA ASP A 144 -6.06 -10.24 -9.00
C ASP A 144 -4.96 -10.81 -8.10
N TRP A 145 -3.92 -10.02 -7.79
CA TRP A 145 -2.87 -10.42 -6.85
C TRP A 145 -3.35 -10.47 -5.40
N ASP A 146 -4.14 -9.51 -4.95
CA ASP A 146 -4.78 -9.51 -3.62
C ASP A 146 -5.53 -10.83 -3.37
N ASN A 147 -6.31 -11.28 -4.36
CA ASN A 147 -7.04 -12.54 -4.28
C ASN A 147 -6.16 -13.82 -4.27
N LYS A 148 -4.91 -13.73 -4.73
CA LYS A 148 -4.04 -14.91 -4.95
C LYS A 148 -2.85 -14.97 -4.01
N MET A 149 -2.37 -13.82 -3.53
CA MET A 149 -1.13 -13.70 -2.79
C MET A 149 -1.41 -13.56 -1.29
N ILE A 150 -0.90 -14.50 -0.51
CA ILE A 150 -1.00 -14.45 0.95
C ILE A 150 -0.27 -13.21 1.50
N ASN A 151 -0.82 -12.63 2.58
CA ASN A 151 -0.28 -11.46 3.28
C ASN A 151 -0.09 -10.25 2.37
N MET A 152 -1.03 -10.06 1.44
CA MET A 152 -1.11 -8.92 0.55
C MET A 152 -2.53 -8.36 0.59
N ASP A 153 -2.67 -7.03 0.50
CA ASP A 153 -3.94 -6.34 0.25
C ASP A 153 -3.68 -5.14 -0.67
N VAL A 154 -4.73 -4.70 -1.34
CA VAL A 154 -4.77 -3.56 -2.26
C VAL A 154 -5.96 -2.69 -1.89
N THR A 155 -5.68 -1.47 -1.44
CA THR A 155 -6.69 -0.47 -1.09
C THR A 155 -6.66 0.69 -2.09
N ALA A 156 -7.82 1.13 -2.57
CA ALA A 156 -7.95 2.31 -3.43
C ALA A 156 -8.01 3.62 -2.61
N ASP A 157 -8.34 4.75 -3.25
CA ASP A 157 -8.69 5.97 -2.51
C ASP A 157 -9.97 5.77 -1.67
N TYR A 158 -10.21 6.66 -0.71
CA TYR A 158 -11.32 6.50 0.25
C TYR A 158 -12.70 6.36 -0.42
N ILE A 159 -12.96 7.10 -1.48
CA ILE A 159 -14.29 7.10 -2.12
C ILE A 159 -14.48 5.79 -2.87
N THR A 160 -13.52 5.43 -3.72
CA THR A 160 -13.55 4.16 -4.47
C THR A 160 -13.63 2.95 -3.54
N GLU A 161 -12.85 2.95 -2.46
CA GLU A 161 -12.81 1.86 -1.50
C GLU A 161 -14.15 1.71 -0.76
N LYS A 162 -14.75 2.84 -0.37
CA LYS A 162 -16.05 2.86 0.28
C LYS A 162 -17.15 2.32 -0.63
N GLU A 163 -17.16 2.71 -1.90
CA GLU A 163 -18.12 2.22 -2.88
C GLU A 163 -18.00 0.69 -3.08
N LYS A 164 -16.77 0.17 -3.12
CA LYS A 164 -16.53 -1.28 -3.16
C LYS A 164 -17.07 -1.99 -1.93
N ILE A 165 -16.79 -1.47 -0.73
CA ILE A 165 -17.32 -2.05 0.51
C ILE A 165 -18.85 -2.02 0.53
N HIS A 166 -19.47 -0.91 0.09
CA HIS A 166 -20.94 -0.80 -0.01
C HIS A 166 -21.54 -1.78 -1.02
N THR A 167 -20.81 -2.12 -2.08
CA THR A 167 -21.21 -3.15 -3.04
C THR A 167 -21.35 -4.53 -2.36
N TYR A 168 -20.45 -4.89 -1.45
CA TYR A 168 -20.42 -6.22 -0.82
C TYR A 168 -21.06 -6.30 0.57
N ARG A 169 -21.09 -5.20 1.31
CA ARG A 169 -21.62 -5.13 2.69
C ARG A 169 -22.94 -4.36 2.79
N GLY A 170 -23.36 -3.71 1.70
CA GLY A 170 -24.59 -2.93 1.59
C GLY A 170 -24.40 -1.44 1.89
N GLU A 171 -25.24 -0.61 1.28
CA GLU A 171 -25.21 0.87 1.34
C GLU A 171 -25.22 1.46 2.76
N ASN A 172 -25.80 0.75 3.73
CA ASN A 172 -25.90 1.21 5.12
C ASN A 172 -24.70 0.78 5.99
N PHE A 173 -23.72 0.06 5.42
CA PHE A 173 -22.55 -0.37 6.17
C PHE A 173 -21.73 0.86 6.60
N PRO A 174 -21.44 1.03 7.90
CA PRO A 174 -20.67 2.17 8.37
C PRO A 174 -19.21 2.04 7.93
N PHE A 175 -18.73 3.02 7.17
CA PHE A 175 -17.33 3.08 6.75
C PHE A 175 -16.84 4.53 6.69
N SER A 176 -16.15 4.92 7.76
CA SER A 176 -15.57 6.25 7.95
C SER A 176 -14.15 6.34 7.40
N LYS A 177 -13.59 7.56 7.36
CA LYS A 177 -12.17 7.75 7.05
C LYS A 177 -11.23 7.06 8.07
N GLY A 178 -11.67 6.90 9.31
CA GLY A 178 -10.91 6.15 10.32
C GLY A 178 -10.83 4.67 9.97
N ASP A 179 -11.96 4.08 9.58
CA ASP A 179 -12.04 2.68 9.16
C ASP A 179 -11.20 2.43 7.90
N TYR A 180 -11.20 3.38 6.97
CA TYR A 180 -10.33 3.35 5.80
C TYR A 180 -8.84 3.31 6.13
N VAL A 181 -8.38 4.13 7.08
CA VAL A 181 -6.97 4.13 7.51
C VAL A 181 -6.62 2.81 8.19
N VAL A 182 -7.53 2.25 8.98
CA VAL A 182 -7.36 0.93 9.59
C VAL A 182 -7.27 -0.16 8.52
N LYS A 183 -8.13 -0.14 7.49
CA LYS A 183 -8.05 -1.07 6.37
C LYS A 183 -6.71 -0.96 5.64
N ALA A 184 -6.29 0.25 5.28
CA ALA A 184 -5.01 0.49 4.64
C ALA A 184 -3.80 0.05 5.52
N LEU A 185 -3.95 -0.03 6.85
CA LEU A 185 -2.87 -0.51 7.71
C LEU A 185 -2.89 -2.03 7.92
N LEU A 186 -4.08 -2.60 8.07
CA LEU A 186 -4.24 -3.94 8.60
C LEU A 186 -4.76 -4.94 7.58
N GLY A 187 -5.25 -4.54 6.42
CA GLY A 187 -5.86 -5.48 5.48
C GLY A 187 -4.89 -6.56 4.99
N ALA A 188 -3.60 -6.24 4.80
CA ALA A 188 -2.60 -7.25 4.46
C ALA A 188 -2.24 -8.19 5.62
N ILE A 189 -2.72 -7.93 6.84
CA ILE A 189 -2.38 -8.61 8.10
C ILE A 189 -3.58 -9.39 8.66
N ASP A 190 -4.78 -8.80 8.59
CA ASP A 190 -6.02 -9.29 9.18
C ASP A 190 -7.02 -9.63 8.07
N PRO A 191 -7.34 -10.92 7.87
CA PRO A 191 -8.24 -11.36 6.81
C PRO A 191 -9.65 -10.78 6.89
N ASP A 192 -10.18 -10.51 8.09
CA ASP A 192 -11.53 -9.97 8.22
C ASP A 192 -11.58 -8.53 7.69
N ILE A 193 -10.51 -7.76 7.95
CA ILE A 193 -10.31 -6.42 7.41
C ILE A 193 -10.04 -6.47 5.90
N ASN A 194 -9.24 -7.45 5.44
CA ASN A 194 -9.00 -7.64 4.01
C ASN A 194 -10.33 -7.82 3.27
N ASN A 195 -11.13 -8.76 3.77
CA ASN A 195 -12.32 -9.24 3.08
C ASN A 195 -13.44 -8.20 2.99
N LEU A 196 -13.40 -7.08 3.73
CA LEU A 196 -14.44 -6.04 3.72
C LEU A 196 -14.89 -5.57 2.33
N ASN A 197 -13.97 -5.57 1.36
CA ASN A 197 -14.22 -5.16 -0.03
C ASN A 197 -14.30 -6.36 -1.00
N GLN A 198 -14.52 -7.57 -0.48
CA GLN A 198 -14.65 -8.82 -1.22
C GLN A 198 -16.00 -9.52 -0.92
N PRO A 199 -16.49 -10.41 -1.80
CA PRO A 199 -17.67 -11.24 -1.52
C PRO A 199 -17.51 -12.05 -0.23
N ASP A 200 -18.61 -12.31 0.48
CA ASP A 200 -18.58 -13.25 1.61
C ASP A 200 -18.27 -14.67 1.11
N GLU A 201 -17.29 -15.34 1.70
CA GLU A 201 -16.88 -16.71 1.31
C GLU A 201 -18.02 -17.74 1.47
N ASP A 202 -19.01 -17.45 2.33
CA ASP A 202 -20.11 -18.37 2.67
C ASP A 202 -21.20 -18.52 1.59
N ILE A 203 -21.12 -17.84 0.45
CA ILE A 203 -22.17 -17.88 -0.59
C ILE A 203 -21.93 -19.02 -1.62
N PHE A 204 -20.77 -19.67 -1.63
CA PHE A 204 -20.41 -20.69 -2.64
C PHE A 204 -20.43 -22.15 -2.16
N LEU A 205 -20.85 -22.43 -0.92
CA LEU A 205 -20.94 -23.81 -0.41
C LEU A 205 -22.32 -24.48 -0.57
N ASP A 206 -23.31 -23.79 -1.13
CA ASP A 206 -24.69 -24.29 -1.33
C ASP A 206 -25.15 -24.26 -2.81
N GLN A 207 -24.30 -24.64 -3.77
CA GLN A 207 -24.70 -24.95 -5.16
C GLN A 207 -24.14 -26.27 -5.67
#